data_AF-A0A2M9PH00-F1
#
_entry.id   AF-A0A2M9PH00-F1
#
_cell.length_a   1.000
_cell.length_b   1.000
_cell.length_c   1.000
_cell.angle_alpha   90.00
_cell.angle_beta   90.00
_cell.angle_gamma   90.00
#
_symmetry.space_group_name_H-M   'P 1'
#
loop_
_entity.id
_entity.type
_entity.pdbx_description
1 polymer ?
#
loop_
_entity_poly.entity_id
_entity_poly.type
_entity_poly.pdbx_seq_one_letter_code
_entity_poly.pdbx_strand_id
1 'polypeptide(L)'
;MDGDARRRAGPHPWARVQSLGIAWPRRFLDAAISADDTLEQKRDDRRTRRVLSGIEAQTAVLEGGGAFWRKALDWGRRQRALTETEAGILVVASQIPAKLPSEAQSVKAMQALDKLRGRGFDLPLPGMKPAA
;
A
#
# COMPACT_ATOMS: atom_id res chain seq x y z
N MET A 1 -21.53 70.07 -1.97
CA MET A 1 -20.79 69.44 -0.85
C MET A 1 -21.47 68.11 -0.60
N ASP A 2 -20.80 67.01 -0.89
CA ASP A 2 -20.68 65.85 0.00
C ASP A 2 -19.83 64.80 -0.70
N GLY A 3 -18.69 64.53 -0.08
CA GLY A 3 -17.80 63.45 -0.46
C GLY A 3 -18.11 62.19 0.33
N ASP A 4 -17.12 61.30 0.29
CA ASP A 4 -17.04 60.04 1.01
C ASP A 4 -17.80 58.86 0.35
N ALA A 5 -17.27 57.65 0.17
CA ALA A 5 -15.98 57.08 0.53
C ALA A 5 -15.68 55.96 -0.47
N ARG A 6 -14.66 56.10 -1.32
CA ARG A 6 -14.14 54.95 -2.08
C ARG A 6 -13.33 54.09 -1.13
N ARG A 7 -13.92 53.01 -0.61
CA ARG A 7 -13.19 51.96 0.12
C ARG A 7 -12.13 51.39 -0.81
N ARG A 8 -10.85 51.69 -0.54
CA ARG A 8 -9.71 51.02 -1.19
C ARG A 8 -9.59 49.63 -0.57
N ALA A 9 -10.00 48.58 -1.28
CA ALA A 9 -9.64 47.22 -0.94
C ALA A 9 -8.12 47.07 -1.11
N GLY A 10 -7.38 46.88 -0.02
CA GLY A 10 -5.96 46.56 -0.07
C GLY A 10 -5.72 45.20 -0.74
N PRO A 11 -4.50 44.92 -1.24
CA PRO A 11 -4.19 43.66 -1.90
C PRO A 11 -4.46 42.45 -0.99
N HIS A 12 -5.02 41.38 -1.57
CA HIS A 12 -5.37 40.16 -0.85
C HIS A 12 -4.12 39.56 -0.17
N PRO A 13 -4.22 39.07 1.09
CA PRO A 13 -3.05 38.58 1.86
C PRO A 13 -2.19 37.54 1.11
N TRP A 14 -2.80 36.70 0.28
CA TRP A 14 -2.09 35.72 -0.55
C TRP A 14 -1.23 36.33 -1.67
N ALA A 15 -1.57 37.51 -2.20
CA ALA A 15 -0.75 38.20 -3.20
C ALA A 15 0.60 38.65 -2.63
N ARG A 16 0.63 38.99 -1.33
CA ARG A 16 1.86 39.32 -0.60
C ARG A 16 2.71 38.07 -0.31
N VAL A 17 2.07 36.93 -0.05
CA VAL A 17 2.78 35.67 0.20
C VAL A 17 3.42 35.12 -1.08
N GLN A 18 2.74 35.23 -2.22
CA GLN A 18 3.26 34.78 -3.52
C GLN A 18 4.47 35.59 -4.03
N SER A 19 4.63 36.82 -3.56
CA SER A 19 5.75 37.69 -3.94
C SER A 19 7.01 37.47 -3.08
N LEU A 20 6.97 36.56 -2.10
CA LEU A 20 8.13 36.16 -1.32
C LEU A 20 8.96 35.13 -2.09
N GLY A 21 10.13 35.54 -2.57
CA GLY A 21 11.15 34.64 -3.12
C GLY A 21 11.81 33.83 -2.01
N ILE A 22 11.14 32.76 -1.55
CA ILE A 22 11.67 31.90 -0.49
C ILE A 22 12.62 30.87 -1.12
N ALA A 23 13.89 30.93 -0.72
CA ALA A 23 14.86 29.88 -1.03
C ALA A 23 14.63 28.68 -0.11
N TRP A 24 13.99 27.64 -0.65
CA TRP A 24 13.72 26.42 0.09
C TRP A 24 15.00 25.60 0.26
N PRO A 25 15.37 25.20 1.50
CA PRO A 25 16.49 24.32 1.71
C PRO A 25 16.29 22.98 1.00
N ARG A 26 17.32 22.48 0.31
CA ARG A 26 17.31 21.24 -0.47
C ARG A 26 16.64 20.08 0.27
N ARG A 27 17.00 19.86 1.54
CA ARG A 27 16.42 18.83 2.43
C ARG A 27 14.89 18.84 2.53
N PHE A 28 14.26 20.01 2.39
CA PHE A 28 12.80 20.14 2.49
C PHE A 28 12.14 19.75 1.16
N LEU A 29 12.76 20.12 0.04
CA LEU A 29 12.35 19.66 -1.27
C LEU A 29 12.57 18.16 -1.42
N ASP A 30 13.71 17.64 -0.95
CA ASP A 30 14.03 16.21 -0.98
C ASP A 30 13.05 15.39 -0.12
N ALA A 31 12.65 15.92 1.05
CA ALA A 31 11.63 15.30 1.89
C ALA A 31 10.23 15.33 1.24
N ALA A 32 9.89 16.40 0.54
CA ALA A 32 8.63 16.49 -0.20
C ALA A 32 8.60 15.53 -1.39
N ILE A 33 9.71 15.43 -2.15
CA ILE A 33 9.89 14.47 -3.25
C ILE A 33 9.79 13.04 -2.72
N SER A 34 10.48 12.70 -1.63
CA SER A 34 10.40 11.36 -1.04
C SER A 34 8.98 11.01 -0.54
N ALA A 35 8.25 11.99 0.02
CA ALA A 35 6.87 11.78 0.42
C ALA A 35 5.94 11.55 -0.80
N ASP A 36 6.12 12.29 -1.89
CA ASP A 36 5.35 12.13 -3.12
C ASP A 36 5.70 10.82 -3.84
N ASP A 37 6.98 10.47 -3.94
CA ASP A 37 7.46 9.20 -4.50
C ASP A 37 6.89 8.01 -3.72
N THR A 38 6.88 8.06 -2.39
CA THR A 38 6.25 6.99 -1.59
C THR A 38 4.73 6.92 -1.74
N LEU A 39 4.08 8.04 -2.06
CA LEU A 39 2.65 8.08 -2.33
C LEU A 39 2.33 7.56 -3.73
N GLU A 40 3.14 7.94 -4.72
CA GLU A 40 3.05 7.50 -6.11
C GLU A 40 3.37 6.02 -6.23
N GLN A 41 4.44 5.53 -5.58
CA GLN A 41 4.73 4.09 -5.48
C GLN A 41 3.57 3.32 -4.87
N LYS A 42 2.96 3.81 -3.77
CA LYS A 42 1.76 3.18 -3.17
C LYS A 42 0.55 3.21 -4.10
N ARG A 43 0.43 4.20 -4.99
CA ARG A 43 -0.65 4.32 -5.96
C ARG A 43 -0.41 3.40 -7.16
N ASP A 44 0.82 3.28 -7.62
CA ASP A 44 1.22 2.39 -8.70
C ASP A 44 1.21 0.92 -8.26
N ASP A 45 1.64 0.63 -7.03
CA ASP A 45 1.50 -0.67 -6.37
C ASP A 45 0.04 -1.08 -6.20
N ARG A 46 -0.92 -0.13 -6.21
CA ARG A 46 -2.36 -0.42 -6.26
C ARG A 46 -2.86 -0.60 -7.69
N ARG A 47 -2.25 0.09 -8.67
CA ARG A 47 -2.66 0.12 -10.07
C ARG A 47 -2.21 -1.13 -10.84
N THR A 48 -1.07 -1.71 -10.47
CA THR A 48 -0.43 -2.83 -11.19
C THR A 48 -0.64 -4.18 -10.49
N ARG A 49 -1.74 -4.36 -9.75
CA ARG A 49 -2.07 -5.66 -9.14
C ARG A 49 -2.78 -6.55 -10.15
N ARG A 50 -2.08 -7.57 -10.63
CA ARG A 50 -2.67 -8.62 -11.46
C ARG A 50 -3.78 -9.31 -10.67
N VAL A 51 -5.01 -9.24 -11.16
CA VAL A 51 -6.12 -10.03 -10.62
C VAL A 51 -5.88 -11.49 -11.02
N LEU A 52 -5.59 -12.34 -10.04
CA LEU A 52 -5.49 -13.78 -10.26
C LEU A 52 -6.89 -14.39 -10.30
N SER A 53 -7.13 -15.30 -11.24
CA SER A 53 -8.30 -16.18 -11.19
C SER A 53 -8.25 -17.10 -9.96
N GLY A 54 -9.37 -17.73 -9.61
CA GLY A 54 -9.46 -18.61 -8.44
C GLY A 54 -8.42 -19.74 -8.44
N ILE A 55 -8.26 -20.41 -9.59
CA ILE A 55 -7.32 -21.52 -9.78
C ILE A 55 -5.86 -21.03 -9.75
N GLU A 56 -5.56 -19.92 -10.43
CA GLU A 56 -4.21 -19.33 -10.39
C GLU A 56 -3.82 -18.92 -8.96
N ALA A 57 -4.75 -18.32 -8.21
CA ALA A 57 -4.53 -17.96 -6.81
C ALA A 57 -4.30 -19.20 -5.94
N GLN A 58 -5.10 -20.25 -6.12
CA GLN A 58 -4.96 -21.50 -5.35
C GLN A 58 -3.64 -22.21 -5.66
N THR A 59 -3.19 -22.19 -6.93
CA THR A 59 -1.89 -22.72 -7.36
C THR A 59 -0.76 -21.94 -6.69
N ALA A 60 -0.79 -20.61 -6.74
CA ALA A 60 0.23 -19.78 -6.09
C ALA A 60 0.28 -19.98 -4.56
N VAL A 61 -0.88 -20.17 -3.94
CA VAL A 61 -0.97 -20.48 -2.50
C VAL A 61 -0.37 -21.84 -2.18
N LEU A 62 -0.64 -22.86 -3.00
CA LEU A 62 -0.05 -24.20 -2.88
C LEU A 62 1.47 -24.15 -3.02
N GLU A 63 1.98 -23.49 -4.07
CA GLU A 63 3.41 -23.33 -4.34
C GLU A 63 4.13 -22.57 -3.24
N GLY A 64 3.48 -21.57 -2.63
CA GLY A 64 4.03 -20.82 -1.51
C GLY A 64 4.33 -21.70 -0.29
N GLY A 65 3.54 -22.74 -0.06
CA GLY A 65 3.74 -23.71 1.01
C GLY A 65 3.41 -23.18 2.42
N GLY A 66 3.12 -24.10 3.34
CA GLY A 66 2.64 -23.75 4.69
C GLY A 66 3.61 -22.89 5.50
N ALA A 67 4.91 -23.11 5.34
CA ALA A 67 5.95 -22.35 6.05
C ALA A 67 5.98 -20.86 5.67
N PHE A 68 5.79 -20.53 4.39
CA PHE A 68 5.69 -19.14 3.93
C PHE A 68 4.45 -18.47 4.53
N TRP A 69 3.30 -19.11 4.41
CA TRP A 69 2.03 -18.57 4.90
C TRP A 69 2.00 -18.41 6.43
N ARG A 70 2.69 -19.29 7.17
CA ARG A 70 2.94 -19.11 8.60
C ARG A 70 3.72 -17.82 8.88
N LYS A 71 4.82 -17.58 8.16
CA LYS A 71 5.63 -16.35 8.32
C LYS A 71 4.82 -15.10 8.00
N ALA A 72 4.01 -15.13 6.94
CA ALA A 72 3.12 -14.04 6.56
C ALA A 72 2.06 -13.76 7.66
N LEU A 73 1.42 -14.81 8.19
CA LEU A 73 0.48 -14.70 9.30
C LEU A 73 1.13 -14.08 10.55
N ASP A 74 2.27 -14.60 10.96
CA ASP A 74 2.94 -14.16 12.19
C ASP A 74 3.41 -12.70 12.07
N TRP A 75 3.96 -12.33 10.91
CA TRP A 75 4.31 -10.95 10.63
C TRP A 75 3.08 -10.03 10.63
N GLY A 76 2.01 -10.42 9.94
CA GLY A 76 0.78 -9.64 9.87
C GLY A 76 0.10 -9.44 11.23
N ARG A 77 0.18 -10.45 12.12
CA ARG A 77 -0.27 -10.33 13.52
C ARG A 77 0.57 -9.35 14.31
N ARG A 78 1.90 -9.43 14.24
CA ARG A 78 2.81 -8.49 14.91
C ARG A 78 2.56 -7.04 14.49
N GLN A 79 2.31 -6.82 13.19
CA GLN A 79 2.05 -5.49 12.64
C GLN A 79 0.59 -5.03 12.75
N ARG A 80 -0.30 -5.83 13.38
CA ARG A 80 -1.76 -5.60 13.42
C ARG A 80 -2.33 -5.22 12.04
N ALA A 81 -1.82 -5.90 11.01
CA ALA A 81 -2.13 -5.61 9.61
C ALA A 81 -3.24 -6.48 9.02
N LEU A 82 -3.70 -7.49 9.77
CA LEU A 82 -4.70 -8.45 9.34
C LEU A 82 -6.05 -8.20 10.01
N THR A 83 -7.13 -8.37 9.26
CA THR A 83 -8.46 -8.59 9.82
C THR A 83 -8.57 -10.02 10.37
N GLU A 84 -9.59 -10.28 11.20
CA GLU A 84 -9.85 -11.62 11.72
C GLU A 84 -10.06 -12.64 10.58
N THR A 85 -10.82 -12.26 9.55
CA THR A 85 -11.05 -13.08 8.35
C THR A 85 -9.76 -13.38 7.59
N GLU A 86 -8.92 -12.35 7.36
CA GLU A 86 -7.63 -12.54 6.68
C GLU A 86 -6.72 -13.48 7.49
N ALA A 87 -6.63 -13.27 8.81
CA ALA A 87 -5.84 -14.13 9.69
C ALA A 87 -6.33 -15.58 9.68
N GLY A 88 -7.65 -15.81 9.73
CA GLY A 88 -8.24 -17.15 9.64
C GLY A 88 -7.89 -17.86 8.32
N ILE A 89 -7.92 -17.13 7.20
CA ILE A 89 -7.54 -17.67 5.89
C ILE A 89 -6.04 -18.02 5.84
N LEU A 90 -5.17 -17.15 6.34
CA LEU A 90 -3.73 -17.42 6.40
C LEU A 90 -3.40 -18.59 7.35
N VAL A 91 -4.19 -18.81 8.41
CA VAL A 91 -4.09 -20.03 9.23
C VAL A 91 -4.37 -21.28 8.38
N VAL A 92 -5.42 -21.28 7.54
CA VAL A 92 -5.69 -22.41 6.63
C VAL A 92 -4.53 -22.60 5.64
N ALA A 93 -4.05 -21.54 5.00
CA ALA A 93 -2.92 -21.62 4.06
C ALA A 93 -1.62 -22.13 4.73
N SER A 94 -1.41 -21.83 6.01
CA SER A 94 -0.27 -22.34 6.78
C SER A 94 -0.29 -23.86 7.05
N GLN A 95 -1.42 -24.53 6.80
CA GLN A 95 -1.58 -25.98 6.99
C GLN A 95 -1.22 -26.79 5.74
N ILE A 96 -0.79 -26.14 4.65
CA ILE A 96 -0.30 -26.83 3.45
C ILE A 96 0.95 -27.67 3.81
N PRO A 97 1.01 -28.95 3.40
CA PRO A 97 0.18 -29.60 2.38
C PRO A 97 -1.07 -30.33 2.92
N ALA A 98 -1.26 -30.44 4.22
CA ALA A 98 -2.37 -31.21 4.81
C ALA A 98 -3.76 -30.63 4.48
N LYS A 99 -3.85 -29.31 4.31
CA LYS A 99 -5.10 -28.63 3.95
C LYS A 99 -4.83 -27.50 2.96
N LEU A 100 -5.52 -27.54 1.82
CA LEU A 100 -5.51 -26.48 0.83
C LEU A 100 -6.74 -25.57 1.02
N PRO A 101 -6.59 -24.23 1.03
CA PRO A 101 -7.73 -23.31 1.03
C PRO A 101 -8.57 -23.45 -0.25
N SER A 102 -9.84 -23.03 -0.20
CA SER A 102 -10.67 -22.94 -1.42
C SER A 102 -10.14 -21.85 -2.37
N GLU A 103 -10.62 -21.83 -3.62
CA GLU A 103 -10.27 -20.78 -4.60
C GLU A 103 -10.57 -19.37 -4.06
N ALA A 104 -11.77 -19.17 -3.50
CA ALA A 104 -12.16 -17.88 -2.92
C ALA A 104 -11.29 -17.48 -1.70
N GLN A 105 -10.90 -18.46 -0.88
CA GLN A 105 -9.96 -18.20 0.22
C GLN A 105 -8.56 -17.88 -0.31
N SER A 106 -8.14 -18.53 -1.39
CA SER A 106 -6.83 -18.32 -2.00
C SER A 106 -6.71 -16.93 -2.62
N VAL A 107 -7.75 -16.45 -3.30
CA VAL A 107 -7.81 -15.05 -3.78
C VAL A 107 -7.67 -14.08 -2.61
N LYS A 108 -8.40 -14.30 -1.51
CA LYS A 108 -8.29 -13.47 -0.30
C LYS A 108 -6.91 -13.56 0.37
N ALA A 109 -6.27 -14.74 0.36
CA ALA A 109 -4.92 -14.93 0.88
C ALA A 109 -3.90 -14.10 0.09
N MET A 110 -4.00 -14.08 -1.24
CA MET A 110 -3.15 -13.27 -2.11
C MET A 110 -3.39 -11.77 -1.91
N GLN A 111 -4.64 -11.33 -1.78
CA GLN A 111 -4.96 -9.94 -1.45
C GLN A 111 -4.41 -9.52 -0.08
N ALA A 112 -4.50 -10.40 0.91
CA ALA A 112 -3.90 -10.18 2.23
C ALA A 112 -2.37 -10.08 2.11
N LEU A 113 -1.73 -10.97 1.35
CA LEU A 113 -0.28 -10.92 1.11
C LEU A 113 0.16 -9.60 0.47
N ASP A 114 -0.55 -9.11 -0.55
CA ASP A 114 -0.25 -7.82 -1.18
C ASP A 114 -0.41 -6.64 -0.22
N LYS A 115 -1.41 -6.71 0.67
CA LYS A 115 -1.59 -5.74 1.75
C LYS A 115 -0.43 -5.78 2.75
N LEU A 116 0.08 -6.96 3.08
CA LEU A 116 1.26 -7.11 3.96
C LEU A 116 2.52 -6.57 3.28
N ARG A 117 2.73 -6.86 1.99
CA ARG A 117 3.84 -6.34 1.18
C ARG A 117 3.86 -4.81 1.15
N GLY A 118 2.72 -4.18 0.91
CA GLY A 118 2.58 -2.71 0.98
C GLY A 118 2.85 -2.10 2.36
N ARG A 119 3.09 -2.93 3.39
CA ARG A 119 3.47 -2.53 4.75
C ARG A 119 4.88 -2.99 5.14
N GLY A 120 5.66 -3.58 4.22
CA GLY A 120 7.05 -4.02 4.45
C GLY A 120 7.23 -5.50 4.75
N PHE A 121 6.33 -6.36 4.25
CA PHE A 121 6.57 -7.81 4.25
C PHE A 121 7.29 -8.24 2.97
N ASP A 122 8.60 -8.42 3.04
CA ASP A 122 9.46 -8.58 1.84
C ASP A 122 9.83 -10.04 1.54
N LEU A 123 9.20 -11.01 2.21
CA LEU A 123 9.47 -12.42 1.93
C LEU A 123 8.92 -12.76 0.53
N PRO A 124 9.77 -13.25 -0.40
CA PRO A 124 9.31 -13.65 -1.73
C PRO A 124 8.43 -14.90 -1.61
N LEU A 125 7.38 -14.96 -2.42
CA LEU A 125 6.53 -16.15 -2.51
C LEU A 125 7.31 -17.24 -3.25
N PRO A 126 7.55 -18.42 -2.64
CA PRO A 126 8.18 -19.54 -3.34
C PRO A 126 7.42 -19.96 -4.60
N GLY A 127 8.13 -20.44 -5.63
CA GLY A 127 7.53 -20.95 -6.87
C GLY A 127 7.10 -19.89 -7.89
N MET A 128 6.85 -18.65 -7.44
CA MET A 128 6.48 -17.55 -8.34
C MET A 128 7.74 -16.94 -8.97
N LYS A 129 7.93 -17.13 -10.29
CA LYS A 129 9.00 -16.44 -11.02
C LYS A 129 8.77 -14.92 -10.93
N PRO A 130 9.80 -14.10 -10.65
CA PRO A 130 9.66 -12.66 -10.76
C PRO A 130 9.25 -12.31 -12.18
N ALA A 131 8.27 -11.42 -12.33
CA ALA A 131 8.00 -10.80 -13.62
C ALA A 131 9.28 -10.09 -14.05
N ALA A 132 9.85 -10.51 -15.18
CA ALA A 132 11.01 -9.89 -15.81
C ALA A 132 10.69 -8.45 -16.23
#